data_AF-A0A7V9FA81-F1
#
_entry.id   AF-A0A7V9FA81-F1
#
_cell.length_a   1.000
_cell.length_b   1.000
_cell.length_c   1.000
_cell.angle_alpha   90.00
_cell.angle_beta   90.00
_cell.angle_gamma   90.00
#
_symmetry.space_group_name_H-M   'P 1'
#
loop_
_entity.id
_entity.type
_entity.pdbx_description
1 polymer ?
#
loop_
_entity_poly.entity_id
_entity_poly.type
_entity_poly.pdbx_seq_one_letter_code
_entity_poly.pdbx_strand_id
1 'polypeptide(L)'
;MAHSFRHRSSTSGPSKQLLGSWASESRSRPKLRHQRLRLFTLHLRERCSQLQRRQDWKIAACHCPGDQAPLSSAQVLLGSVVGSGCRTVESDCIPSESFGHSTGGITFGADGTLFVSLGDGAGFNVVEQDALRAQNLDSLAGKLLHIDSNGLGVASNPFWNGDPGANRSKVWARGVRNAFRLTVNEENGTPFIGDVGWNTWEEISVAPAGANLGWPCYEGPARQGGYEPLAVCQDLYAQGPDAVQPPLVAWDRVGRGSAVAGGVFLQGDKYPAAYQGAYVYADYVSGEILYIHVDAANNLVSGPNTLADNAAGPVDFGMSPDGYLHYLAINSGEIRRIRSIISDPEPGEDVYLSDLPWISMTNGWGPAERNRSNGEDGSADGNTLSLNGTTYAKGLGVHARSEILYALDGLCTTFTAVIGVDDEVGPNGSVTFEVWGDTERLYQSAVHTGSSVPEPVTVNLAGQSQLRLVVDGGADISYDHANWADAKLSCSDGDEPPPPDPGSVFLSDLVWVSMTNDWGPAERDRSNGEDGPADGNPITLNGTTYAKGLGVHARSEIVYSLNGLCTDFLAVIGIDDEVGPNGSVTFEVWGDTVRLYQSGIHTGTSVPEPVSVDLAG
;
A
#
# COMPACT_ATOMS: atom_id res chain seq x y z
N MET A 1 -32.03 46.67 30.74
CA MET A 1 -33.37 46.88 30.17
C MET A 1 -33.53 45.92 29.01
N ALA A 2 -34.63 45.15 29.04
CA ALA A 2 -35.33 44.40 27.98
C ALA A 2 -34.50 43.75 26.83
N HIS A 3 -34.62 42.47 26.50
CA HIS A 3 -35.87 41.75 26.27
C HIS A 3 -35.80 40.25 26.62
N SER A 4 -36.93 39.77 27.14
CA SER A 4 -37.26 38.36 27.36
C SER A 4 -38.03 37.82 26.17
N PHE A 5 -37.87 36.53 25.83
CA PHE A 5 -39.01 35.63 25.66
C PHE A 5 -38.60 34.19 26.01
N ARG A 6 -39.38 33.59 26.92
CA ARG A 6 -39.36 32.17 27.31
C ARG A 6 -40.30 31.38 26.40
N HIS A 7 -39.98 30.12 26.15
CA HIS A 7 -40.95 29.03 26.37
C HIS A 7 -40.27 27.74 26.87
N ARG A 8 -40.92 27.13 27.87
CA ARG A 8 -40.57 25.87 28.57
C ARG A 8 -41.20 24.66 27.86
N SER A 9 -40.59 23.48 27.96
CA SER A 9 -41.13 22.25 28.61
C SER A 9 -40.14 21.09 28.39
N SER A 10 -39.52 20.56 29.45
CA SER A 10 -39.72 19.21 30.04
C SER A 10 -39.77 18.07 29.01
N THR A 11 -38.83 17.13 29.01
CA THR A 11 -38.92 15.92 29.85
C THR A 11 -37.56 15.18 29.93
N SER A 12 -37.32 14.61 31.10
CA SER A 12 -36.24 13.66 31.41
C SER A 12 -36.47 12.28 30.78
N GLY A 13 -35.42 11.70 30.20
CA GLY A 13 -35.32 10.29 29.81
C GLY A 13 -33.85 9.91 29.51
N PRO A 14 -33.35 8.73 29.91
CA PRO A 14 -31.92 8.43 29.94
C PRO A 14 -31.42 7.91 28.58
N SER A 15 -30.40 8.53 27.99
CA SER A 15 -29.67 7.93 26.87
C SER A 15 -28.49 7.12 27.41
N LYS A 16 -28.73 5.81 27.61
CA LYS A 16 -27.70 4.78 27.48
C LYS A 16 -27.44 4.55 25.99
N GLN A 17 -26.21 4.66 25.54
CA GLN A 17 -25.74 4.00 24.31
C GLN A 17 -24.53 3.14 24.68
N LEU A 18 -24.84 1.89 25.02
CA LEU A 18 -23.98 0.74 24.78
C LEU A 18 -24.36 0.25 23.38
N LEU A 19 -23.46 0.34 22.41
CA LEU A 19 -23.59 -0.43 21.18
C LEU A 19 -22.81 -1.72 21.40
N GLY A 20 -23.57 -2.77 21.71
CA GLY A 20 -23.13 -4.15 21.72
C GLY A 20 -24.29 -5.01 21.21
N SER A 21 -24.03 -5.78 20.16
CA SER A 21 -24.74 -6.99 19.74
C SER A 21 -23.93 -7.55 18.55
N TRP A 22 -23.58 -8.84 18.46
CA TRP A 22 -24.51 -9.97 18.51
C TRP A 22 -23.93 -11.27 19.12
N ALA A 23 -24.84 -11.89 19.89
CA ALA A 23 -25.05 -13.29 20.26
C ALA A 23 -23.93 -14.34 20.21
N SER A 24 -23.66 -14.91 21.39
CA SER A 24 -23.11 -16.25 21.63
C SER A 24 -24.20 -17.31 21.66
N GLU A 25 -23.89 -18.54 21.22
CA GLU A 25 -24.46 -19.75 21.83
C GLU A 25 -23.39 -20.85 21.99
N SER A 26 -23.47 -21.56 23.12
CA SER A 26 -22.40 -22.32 23.75
C SER A 26 -22.44 -23.82 23.45
N ARG A 27 -21.27 -24.50 23.42
CA ARG A 27 -20.96 -25.72 24.24
C ARG A 27 -19.53 -26.28 24.06
N SER A 28 -18.75 -26.15 25.13
CA SER A 28 -17.76 -27.08 25.73
C SER A 28 -16.74 -27.91 24.92
N ARG A 29 -15.46 -27.62 25.24
CA ARG A 29 -14.25 -28.50 25.45
C ARG A 29 -13.17 -28.60 24.34
N PRO A 30 -11.89 -28.79 24.72
CA PRO A 30 -10.78 -27.91 24.32
C PRO A 30 -9.81 -28.55 23.31
N LYS A 31 -9.02 -27.73 22.60
CA LYS A 31 -7.56 -27.94 22.41
C LYS A 31 -6.85 -26.82 21.62
N LEU A 32 -5.63 -26.52 22.12
CA LEU A 32 -4.45 -25.93 21.47
C LEU A 32 -4.49 -24.42 21.09
N ARG A 33 -4.09 -23.59 22.06
CA ARG A 33 -3.73 -22.17 21.87
C ARG A 33 -2.44 -22.03 21.06
N HIS A 34 -2.51 -21.41 19.88
CA HIS A 34 -1.38 -20.64 19.34
C HIS A 34 -1.44 -19.24 19.97
N GLN A 35 -0.39 -18.83 20.68
CA GLN A 35 -0.31 -17.51 21.30
C GLN A 35 0.29 -16.53 20.28
N ARG A 36 -0.38 -15.42 19.98
CA ARG A 36 0.21 -14.29 19.24
C ARG A 36 0.41 -13.12 20.21
N LEU A 37 1.62 -12.57 20.27
CA LEU A 37 1.95 -11.35 21.00
C LEU A 37 1.63 -10.15 20.09
N ARG A 38 0.84 -9.18 20.56
CA ARG A 38 0.64 -7.90 19.87
C ARG A 38 1.07 -6.76 20.81
N LEU A 39 1.87 -5.83 20.29
CA LEU A 39 2.36 -4.66 21.01
C LEU A 39 1.54 -3.44 20.62
N PHE A 40 1.19 -2.60 21.59
CA PHE A 40 0.47 -1.36 21.35
C PHE A 40 1.09 -0.22 22.17
N THR A 41 1.17 0.96 21.57
CA THR A 41 1.33 2.22 22.32
C THR A 41 -0.04 2.62 22.86
N LEU A 42 -0.24 2.55 24.18
CA LEU A 42 -1.53 2.81 24.80
C LEU A 42 -1.55 4.19 25.47
N HIS A 43 -2.36 5.10 24.94
CA HIS A 43 -2.76 6.32 25.66
C HIS A 43 -4.01 6.00 26.50
N LEU A 44 -3.85 5.76 27.81
CA LEU A 44 -5.00 5.50 28.68
C LEU A 44 -5.73 6.82 29.01
N ARG A 45 -6.82 7.10 28.28
CA ARG A 45 -7.87 8.01 28.78
C ARG A 45 -8.88 7.21 29.60
N GLU A 46 -8.63 7.02 30.89
CA GLU A 46 -9.72 6.67 31.80
C GLU A 46 -10.67 7.87 31.94
N ARG A 47 -11.98 7.63 31.95
CA ARG A 47 -13.01 8.65 32.17
C ARG A 47 -12.88 9.23 33.58
N CYS A 48 -12.03 10.23 33.75
CA CYS A 48 -12.05 11.12 34.92
C CYS A 48 -12.31 12.55 34.45
N SER A 49 -13.59 12.88 34.32
CA SER A 49 -14.02 14.26 34.51
C SER A 49 -13.59 14.67 35.92
N GLN A 50 -12.66 15.62 35.98
CA GLN A 50 -12.03 16.21 37.17
C GLN A 50 -10.80 15.47 37.69
N LEU A 51 -9.63 15.82 37.12
CA LEU A 51 -8.39 16.20 37.82
C LEU A 51 -7.32 16.61 36.79
N GLN A 52 -6.50 17.59 37.17
CA GLN A 52 -5.44 18.20 36.36
C GLN A 52 -4.37 17.18 35.87
N ARG A 53 -3.85 17.42 34.67
CA ARG A 53 -2.58 16.94 34.05
C ARG A 53 -1.97 15.66 34.65
N ARG A 54 -2.13 14.53 33.96
CA ARG A 54 -1.20 13.38 34.06
C ARG A 54 -0.84 12.97 32.63
N GLN A 55 0.47 12.86 32.37
CA GLN A 55 1.13 13.06 31.07
C GLN A 55 2.13 11.91 30.84
N ASP A 56 1.71 10.65 31.01
CA ASP A 56 2.66 9.54 31.01
C ASP A 56 2.30 8.54 29.91
N TRP A 57 3.30 8.19 29.11
CA TRP A 57 3.20 7.14 28.09
C TRP A 57 3.85 5.86 28.57
N LYS A 58 3.26 4.74 28.13
CA LYS A 58 3.81 3.42 28.36
C LYS A 58 3.68 2.56 27.12
N ILE A 59 4.65 1.69 26.95
CA ILE A 59 4.63 0.62 25.94
C ILE A 59 4.16 -0.62 26.67
N ALA A 60 3.12 -1.26 26.14
CA ALA A 60 2.57 -2.45 26.73
C ALA A 60 2.52 -3.61 25.72
N ALA A 61 2.85 -4.80 26.21
CA ALA A 61 2.60 -6.05 25.54
C ALA A 61 1.25 -6.61 25.98
N CYS A 62 0.43 -7.07 25.06
CA CYS A 62 -0.84 -7.73 25.37
C CYS A 62 -0.83 -9.18 24.91
N HIS A 63 -1.47 -10.06 25.69
CA HIS A 63 -1.72 -11.43 25.28
C HIS A 63 -3.04 -11.50 24.50
N CYS A 64 -3.00 -11.89 23.23
CA CYS A 64 -4.19 -12.04 22.40
C CYS A 64 -4.60 -13.51 22.26
N PRO A 65 -5.62 -14.00 22.98
CA PRO A 65 -6.29 -15.25 22.64
C PRO A 65 -7.24 -15.02 21.44
N GLY A 66 -6.70 -15.09 20.22
CA GLY A 66 -7.44 -14.78 18.98
C GLY A 66 -7.25 -13.34 18.52
N ASP A 67 -8.30 -12.71 17.98
CA ASP A 67 -8.24 -11.36 17.39
C ASP A 67 -8.40 -10.22 18.38
N GLN A 68 -8.77 -10.51 19.63
CA GLN A 68 -8.89 -9.51 20.68
C GLN A 68 -7.92 -9.77 21.82
N ALA A 69 -7.20 -8.71 22.21
CA ALA A 69 -6.43 -8.67 23.45
C ALA A 69 -7.32 -8.10 24.56
N PRO A 70 -7.60 -8.84 25.65
CA PRO A 70 -8.19 -8.22 26.82
C PRO A 70 -7.20 -7.22 27.42
N LEU A 71 -7.64 -6.01 27.75
CA LEU A 71 -6.78 -4.98 28.39
C LEU A 71 -6.12 -5.47 29.69
N SER A 72 -6.74 -6.41 30.38
CA SER A 72 -6.17 -7.04 31.58
C SER A 72 -4.93 -7.89 31.30
N SER A 73 -4.64 -8.21 30.03
CA SER A 73 -3.41 -8.88 29.63
C SER A 73 -2.23 -7.94 29.40
N ALA A 74 -2.47 -6.62 29.47
CA ALA A 74 -1.43 -5.63 29.22
C ALA A 74 -0.34 -5.69 30.29
N GLN A 75 0.90 -5.91 29.86
CA GLN A 75 2.12 -5.85 30.64
C GLN A 75 2.92 -4.65 30.20
N VAL A 76 3.31 -3.78 31.13
CA VAL A 76 4.14 -2.62 30.81
C VAL A 76 5.57 -3.07 30.58
N LEU A 77 6.11 -2.75 29.41
CA LEU A 77 7.50 -3.03 29.03
C LEU A 77 8.39 -1.83 29.32
N LEU A 78 7.93 -0.63 28.96
CA LEU A 78 8.67 0.61 29.09
C LEU A 78 7.72 1.73 29.49
N GLY A 79 8.20 2.69 30.27
CA GLY A 79 7.36 3.73 30.84
C GLY A 79 6.83 3.33 32.21
N SER A 80 6.43 4.33 32.98
CA SER A 80 5.66 4.13 34.22
C SER A 80 4.50 5.13 34.28
N VAL A 81 3.44 4.78 35.01
CA VAL A 81 2.33 5.71 35.29
C VAL A 81 2.64 6.39 36.61
N VAL A 82 3.25 7.56 36.57
CA VAL A 82 3.76 8.29 37.75
C VAL A 82 3.38 9.76 37.69
N GLY A 83 3.10 10.37 38.85
CA GLY A 83 2.81 11.81 38.88
C GLY A 83 4.05 12.66 38.53
N SER A 84 3.80 13.85 37.92
CA SER A 84 4.77 14.81 37.35
C SER A 84 5.69 14.27 36.24
N GLY A 85 5.87 15.05 35.16
CA GLY A 85 6.62 14.62 33.97
C GLY A 85 8.14 14.54 34.15
N CYS A 86 8.82 13.95 33.16
CA CYS A 86 10.24 13.58 33.09
C CYS A 86 11.19 14.77 32.86
N ARG A 87 10.97 15.89 33.55
CA ARG A 87 11.85 17.07 33.40
C ARG A 87 13.26 16.82 33.91
N THR A 88 13.39 15.94 34.90
CA THR A 88 14.64 15.38 35.39
C THR A 88 14.90 14.01 34.78
N VAL A 89 16.18 13.63 34.69
CA VAL A 89 16.57 12.30 34.20
C VAL A 89 16.07 11.24 35.18
N GLU A 90 15.14 10.42 34.73
CA GLU A 90 14.51 9.34 35.49
C GLU A 90 14.56 8.05 34.69
N SER A 91 14.70 6.92 35.39
CA SER A 91 14.72 5.59 34.76
C SER A 91 13.37 5.31 34.10
N ASP A 92 13.38 4.88 32.84
CA ASP A 92 12.19 4.49 32.09
C ASP A 92 11.08 5.54 32.01
N CYS A 93 11.45 6.82 32.09
CA CYS A 93 10.52 7.92 31.96
C CYS A 93 10.42 8.36 30.50
N ILE A 94 9.27 8.12 29.86
CA ILE A 94 8.98 8.55 28.48
C ILE A 94 8.39 9.97 28.53
N PRO A 95 9.09 10.97 27.99
CA PRO A 95 8.66 12.37 28.07
C PRO A 95 7.35 12.64 27.33
N SER A 96 6.46 13.40 27.97
CA SER A 96 5.20 13.88 27.39
C SER A 96 4.71 15.14 28.11
N GLU A 97 5.65 16.01 28.47
CA GLU A 97 5.40 17.23 29.23
C GLU A 97 4.64 18.29 28.40
N SER A 98 4.65 18.15 27.06
CA SER A 98 3.93 19.01 26.13
C SER A 98 2.69 18.32 25.51
N PHE A 99 2.06 18.97 24.52
CA PHE A 99 0.89 18.45 23.81
C PHE A 99 1.24 17.55 22.61
N GLY A 100 2.53 17.25 22.36
CA GLY A 100 2.96 16.45 21.23
C GLY A 100 4.34 15.82 21.40
N HIS A 101 4.80 15.13 20.34
CA HIS A 101 6.12 14.51 20.19
C HIS A 101 6.53 13.52 21.29
N SER A 102 5.63 12.61 21.67
CA SER A 102 5.93 11.63 22.71
C SER A 102 6.49 10.33 22.11
N THR A 103 5.71 9.67 21.26
CA THR A 103 6.07 8.38 20.61
C THR A 103 5.60 8.40 19.16
N GLY A 104 6.29 7.70 18.25
CA GLY A 104 5.87 7.67 16.84
C GLY A 104 5.75 6.28 16.19
N GLY A 105 6.55 5.30 16.60
CA GLY A 105 6.52 3.96 16.00
C GLY A 105 7.17 2.89 16.87
N ILE A 106 6.76 1.65 16.63
CA ILE A 106 7.34 0.44 17.18
C ILE A 106 7.39 -0.62 16.08
N THR A 107 8.52 -1.30 15.93
CA THR A 107 8.66 -2.41 14.99
C THR A 107 9.61 -3.48 15.53
N PHE A 108 9.50 -4.69 15.01
CA PHE A 108 10.40 -5.78 15.37
C PHE A 108 11.70 -5.69 14.56
N GLY A 109 12.83 -5.97 15.21
CA GLY A 109 14.05 -6.36 14.52
C GLY A 109 13.94 -7.82 14.04
N ALA A 110 14.78 -8.18 13.07
CA ALA A 110 14.82 -9.54 12.52
C ALA A 110 15.18 -10.62 13.57
N ASP A 111 15.81 -10.22 14.67
CA ASP A 111 16.16 -11.07 15.82
C ASP A 111 15.06 -11.17 16.89
N GLY A 112 13.89 -10.58 16.63
CA GLY A 112 12.74 -10.58 17.54
C GLY A 112 12.81 -9.54 18.67
N THR A 113 13.84 -8.68 18.69
CA THR A 113 13.89 -7.49 19.53
C THR A 113 13.00 -6.38 18.97
N LEU A 114 12.94 -5.23 19.65
CA LEU A 114 12.06 -4.13 19.32
C LEU A 114 12.84 -2.83 19.12
N PHE A 115 12.50 -2.12 18.04
CA PHE A 115 12.85 -0.73 17.85
C PHE A 115 11.66 0.16 18.20
N VAL A 116 11.92 1.24 18.94
CA VAL A 116 10.89 2.19 19.39
C VAL A 116 11.35 3.62 19.15
N SER A 117 10.57 4.43 18.43
CA SER A 117 10.85 5.86 18.29
C SER A 117 10.11 6.70 19.34
N LEU A 118 10.88 7.55 20.01
CA LEU A 118 10.42 8.49 21.03
C LEU A 118 10.80 9.91 20.62
N GLY A 119 9.82 10.81 20.61
CA GLY A 119 10.06 12.22 20.36
C GLY A 119 10.65 12.92 21.57
N ASP A 120 10.94 14.21 21.43
CA ASP A 120 11.60 15.02 22.46
C ASP A 120 10.70 15.38 23.65
N GLY A 121 9.38 15.21 23.52
CA GLY A 121 8.36 15.57 24.51
C GLY A 121 8.29 17.06 24.84
N ALA A 122 9.03 17.91 24.12
CA ALA A 122 9.16 19.33 24.40
C ALA A 122 8.06 20.16 23.70
N GLY A 123 7.90 21.41 24.12
CA GLY A 123 7.00 22.36 23.48
C GLY A 123 7.43 22.69 22.04
N PHE A 124 6.45 22.79 21.14
CA PHE A 124 6.66 23.02 19.71
C PHE A 124 6.52 24.49 19.28
N ASN A 125 6.34 25.43 20.20
CA ASN A 125 6.06 26.84 19.88
C ASN A 125 7.17 27.81 20.31
N VAL A 126 8.12 27.37 21.13
CA VAL A 126 9.25 28.15 21.64
C VAL A 126 10.48 27.27 21.82
N VAL A 127 11.65 27.88 21.94
CA VAL A 127 12.87 27.18 22.39
C VAL A 127 12.64 26.71 23.83
N GLU A 128 12.63 25.41 24.06
CA GLU A 128 12.49 24.81 25.40
C GLU A 128 13.72 23.98 25.74
N GLN A 129 14.30 24.21 26.92
CA GLN A 129 15.49 23.49 27.41
C GLN A 129 15.27 21.96 27.43
N ASP A 130 14.01 21.54 27.58
CA ASP A 130 13.60 20.13 27.58
C ASP A 130 13.97 19.40 26.29
N ALA A 131 13.98 20.07 25.13
CA ALA A 131 14.38 19.46 23.85
C ALA A 131 15.86 19.05 23.83
N LEU A 132 16.73 19.70 24.62
CA LEU A 132 18.15 19.34 24.72
C LEU A 132 18.37 17.94 25.30
N ARG A 133 17.35 17.35 25.96
CA ARG A 133 17.40 15.96 26.43
C ARG A 133 17.57 14.97 25.27
N ALA A 134 17.22 15.34 24.03
CA ALA A 134 17.51 14.55 22.84
C ALA A 134 19.01 14.22 22.71
N GLN A 135 19.91 15.10 23.19
CA GLN A 135 21.35 14.87 23.19
C GLN A 135 21.87 14.13 24.44
N ASN A 136 21.07 14.01 25.50
CA ASN A 136 21.44 13.29 26.71
C ASN A 136 21.10 11.78 26.58
N LEU A 137 22.12 10.92 26.64
CA LEU A 137 21.96 9.46 26.55
C LEU A 137 21.22 8.84 27.73
N ASP A 138 21.18 9.50 28.89
CA ASP A 138 20.47 9.00 30.07
C ASP A 138 18.99 9.38 30.06
N SER A 139 18.52 10.16 29.09
CA SER A 139 17.10 10.47 28.89
C SER A 139 16.53 9.68 27.72
N LEU A 140 15.27 9.26 27.82
CA LEU A 140 14.53 8.64 26.72
C LEU A 140 13.91 9.66 25.74
N ALA A 141 14.08 10.97 25.98
CA ALA A 141 13.63 12.02 25.07
C ALA A 141 14.39 11.97 23.75
N GLY A 142 13.70 12.04 22.61
CA GLY A 142 14.31 12.20 21.29
C GLY A 142 15.27 11.06 20.95
N LYS A 143 14.79 9.82 21.10
CA LYS A 143 15.58 8.59 20.94
C LYS A 143 14.92 7.61 19.98
N LEU A 144 15.77 6.86 19.29
CA LEU A 144 15.43 5.53 18.81
C LEU A 144 15.99 4.52 19.82
N LEU A 145 15.11 3.75 20.43
CA LEU A 145 15.48 2.68 21.36
C LEU A 145 15.54 1.34 20.65
N HIS A 146 16.40 0.45 21.15
CA HIS A 146 16.49 -0.96 20.78
C HIS A 146 16.46 -1.80 22.05
N ILE A 147 15.37 -2.53 22.26
CA ILE A 147 15.05 -3.21 23.52
C ILE A 147 14.57 -4.64 23.26
N ASP A 148 14.71 -5.51 24.26
CA ASP A 148 14.13 -6.84 24.20
C ASP A 148 12.61 -6.81 24.48
N SER A 149 11.97 -7.98 24.41
CA SER A 149 10.54 -8.16 24.70
C SER A 149 10.13 -7.86 26.15
N ASN A 150 11.08 -7.64 27.06
CA ASN A 150 10.85 -7.22 28.45
C ASN A 150 11.09 -5.72 28.66
N GLY A 151 11.46 -4.98 27.61
CA GLY A 151 11.77 -3.56 27.68
C GLY A 151 13.18 -3.22 28.19
N LEU A 152 14.07 -4.21 28.23
CA LEU A 152 15.47 -4.05 28.63
C LEU A 152 16.37 -3.74 27.43
N GLY A 153 17.46 -3.00 27.66
CA GLY A 153 18.45 -2.74 26.63
C GLY A 153 19.14 -4.01 26.16
N VAL A 154 19.47 -4.07 24.87
CA VAL A 154 20.23 -5.19 24.28
C VAL A 154 21.73 -4.94 24.44
N ALA A 155 22.51 -5.98 24.77
CA ALA A 155 23.95 -5.82 25.04
C ALA A 155 24.78 -5.36 23.84
N SER A 156 24.27 -5.53 22.62
CA SER A 156 24.88 -5.04 21.38
C SER A 156 24.66 -3.54 21.14
N ASN A 157 23.88 -2.87 21.99
CA ASN A 157 23.60 -1.45 21.82
C ASN A 157 24.87 -0.59 21.94
N PRO A 158 24.96 0.48 21.14
CA PRO A 158 26.16 1.32 21.03
C PRO A 158 26.51 2.07 22.32
N PHE A 159 25.55 2.26 23.22
CA PHE A 159 25.72 2.99 24.49
C PHE A 159 25.55 2.08 25.72
N TRP A 160 25.67 0.77 25.54
CA TRP A 160 25.62 -0.23 26.61
C TRP A 160 26.67 0.03 27.70
N ASN A 161 26.24 0.05 28.96
CA ASN A 161 27.13 0.28 30.11
C ASN A 161 27.25 -0.93 31.05
N GLY A 162 26.70 -2.10 30.68
CA GLY A 162 26.65 -3.30 31.54
C GLY A 162 25.35 -3.47 32.32
N ASP A 163 24.50 -2.44 32.41
CA ASP A 163 23.19 -2.50 33.06
C ASP A 163 22.06 -2.44 32.01
N PRO A 164 21.29 -3.53 31.79
CA PRO A 164 20.17 -3.55 30.85
C PRO A 164 19.01 -2.61 31.23
N GLY A 165 18.89 -2.23 32.50
CA GLY A 165 17.85 -1.31 32.97
C GLY A 165 18.18 0.16 32.71
N ALA A 166 19.45 0.51 32.49
CA ALA A 166 19.84 1.91 32.30
C ALA A 166 19.30 2.48 30.98
N ASN A 167 18.73 3.68 31.00
CA ASN A 167 18.19 4.35 29.81
C ASN A 167 19.19 4.35 28.64
N ARG A 168 20.46 4.70 28.89
CA ARG A 168 21.51 4.70 27.85
C ARG A 168 21.72 3.34 27.19
N SER A 169 21.58 2.25 27.95
CA SER A 169 21.73 0.89 27.44
C SER A 169 20.60 0.49 26.49
N LYS A 170 19.49 1.25 26.46
CA LYS A 170 18.36 1.07 25.55
C LYS A 170 18.50 1.90 24.27
N VAL A 171 19.42 2.88 24.24
CA VAL A 171 19.56 3.81 23.12
C VAL A 171 20.30 3.14 21.96
N TRP A 172 19.66 3.14 20.79
CA TRP A 172 20.28 2.80 19.51
C TRP A 172 20.82 4.06 18.81
N ALA A 173 19.96 5.07 18.66
CA ALA A 173 20.32 6.37 18.10
C ALA A 173 19.62 7.49 18.88
N ARG A 174 20.13 8.71 18.75
CA ARG A 174 19.62 9.89 19.47
C ARG A 174 19.45 11.09 18.55
N GLY A 175 18.80 12.13 19.06
CA GLY A 175 18.72 13.41 18.37
C GLY A 175 17.59 13.48 17.34
N VAL A 176 16.45 12.87 17.64
CA VAL A 176 15.20 13.05 16.87
C VAL A 176 14.25 14.00 17.59
N ARG A 177 13.38 14.67 16.83
CA ARG A 177 12.37 15.59 17.37
C ARG A 177 11.03 14.91 17.58
N ASN A 178 10.43 14.45 16.48
CA ASN A 178 9.13 13.81 16.40
C ASN A 178 9.20 12.73 15.32
N ALA A 179 9.89 11.64 15.65
CA ALA A 179 10.11 10.47 14.82
C ALA A 179 8.80 9.70 14.53
N PHE A 180 8.01 10.25 13.62
CA PHE A 180 6.67 9.81 13.24
C PHE A 180 6.75 8.68 12.19
N ARG A 181 6.60 7.46 12.71
CA ARG A 181 6.83 6.16 12.05
C ARG A 181 8.30 5.82 11.80
N LEU A 182 8.59 4.53 11.86
CA LEU A 182 9.90 3.95 11.57
C LEU A 182 9.75 2.57 10.95
N THR A 183 10.72 2.18 10.13
CA THR A 183 10.85 0.83 9.56
C THR A 183 12.30 0.41 9.63
N VAL A 184 12.55 -0.88 9.86
CA VAL A 184 13.89 -1.46 9.82
C VAL A 184 14.12 -2.03 8.42
N ASN A 185 15.21 -1.63 7.76
CA ASN A 185 15.64 -2.30 6.53
C ASN A 185 16.03 -3.75 6.89
N GLU A 186 15.30 -4.73 6.35
CA GLU A 186 15.49 -6.14 6.68
C GLU A 186 16.84 -6.70 6.17
N GLU A 187 17.43 -6.10 5.14
CA GLU A 187 18.70 -6.58 4.57
C GLU A 187 19.89 -6.33 5.50
N ASN A 188 19.90 -5.19 6.20
CA ASN A 188 21.04 -4.74 6.99
C ASN A 188 20.69 -4.32 8.43
N GLY A 189 19.41 -4.39 8.82
CA GLY A 189 18.94 -4.08 10.16
C GLY A 189 18.93 -2.60 10.52
N THR A 190 19.13 -1.69 9.55
CA THR A 190 19.21 -0.25 9.83
C THR A 190 17.83 0.41 9.84
N PRO A 191 17.44 1.12 10.91
CA PRO A 191 16.18 1.85 10.97
C PRO A 191 16.15 3.11 10.10
N PHE A 192 15.02 3.32 9.43
CA PHE A 192 14.62 4.52 8.70
C PHE A 192 13.49 5.20 9.48
N ILE A 193 13.55 6.52 9.60
CA ILE A 193 12.65 7.31 10.46
C ILE A 193 12.14 8.51 9.66
N GLY A 194 10.84 8.75 9.67
CA GLY A 194 10.31 10.07 9.32
C GLY A 194 10.37 10.97 10.55
N ASP A 195 11.18 12.03 10.54
CA ASP A 195 11.28 12.96 11.67
C ASP A 195 10.68 14.32 11.31
N VAL A 196 9.57 14.65 11.99
CA VAL A 196 8.89 15.94 11.78
C VAL A 196 9.68 17.03 12.47
N GLY A 197 10.29 17.92 11.69
CA GLY A 197 11.08 19.03 12.20
C GLY A 197 10.24 20.10 12.89
N TRP A 198 10.86 21.24 13.20
CA TRP A 198 10.21 22.28 13.97
C TRP A 198 9.46 23.29 13.12
N ASN A 199 10.18 24.01 12.26
CA ASN A 199 9.67 25.16 11.53
C ASN A 199 10.03 25.15 10.04
N THR A 200 11.12 24.50 9.65
CA THR A 200 11.72 24.68 8.33
C THR A 200 11.88 23.39 7.58
N TRP A 201 12.28 22.30 8.24
CA TRP A 201 12.64 21.06 7.54
C TRP A 201 11.78 19.89 7.97
N GLU A 202 11.42 19.06 7.01
CA GLU A 202 11.01 17.68 7.23
C GLU A 202 12.12 16.75 6.74
N GLU A 203 12.26 15.57 7.35
CA GLU A 203 13.34 14.66 6.98
C GLU A 203 13.00 13.16 7.08
N ILE A 204 13.59 12.40 6.17
CA ILE A 204 13.79 10.96 6.31
C ILE A 204 15.23 10.75 6.78
N SER A 205 15.39 10.09 7.92
CA SER A 205 16.68 9.87 8.57
C SER A 205 16.99 8.37 8.65
N VAL A 206 18.23 8.01 8.28
CA VAL A 206 18.78 6.66 8.43
C VAL A 206 19.57 6.64 9.73
N ALA A 207 19.26 5.70 10.62
CA ALA A 207 19.77 5.68 11.98
C ALA A 207 20.65 4.44 12.24
N PRO A 208 21.90 4.39 11.75
CA PRO A 208 22.83 3.32 12.11
C PRO A 208 23.12 3.34 13.63
N ALA A 209 23.67 2.23 14.15
CA ALA A 209 23.99 2.10 15.56
C ALA A 209 24.88 3.27 16.03
N GLY A 210 24.41 4.03 17.02
CA GLY A 210 25.14 5.11 17.67
C GLY A 210 24.93 6.46 17.02
N ALA A 211 24.13 6.54 15.96
CA ALA A 211 23.88 7.78 15.24
C ALA A 211 23.34 8.90 16.15
N ASN A 212 23.79 10.12 15.88
CA ASN A 212 23.23 11.34 16.41
C ASN A 212 22.58 12.11 15.26
N LEU A 213 21.24 12.14 15.21
CA LEU A 213 20.47 12.78 14.15
C LEU A 213 20.33 14.31 14.36
N GLY A 214 20.98 14.85 15.39
CA GLY A 214 21.30 16.28 15.49
C GLY A 214 20.27 17.16 16.21
N TRP A 215 19.01 16.76 16.34
CA TRP A 215 18.01 17.54 17.10
C TRP A 215 18.40 17.71 18.58
N PRO A 216 18.22 18.91 19.19
CA PRO A 216 17.62 20.13 18.63
C PRO A 216 18.62 21.12 18.04
N CYS A 217 19.89 20.74 17.94
CA CYS A 217 20.94 21.61 17.43
C CYS A 217 20.90 21.70 15.90
N TYR A 218 20.46 20.65 15.24
CA TYR A 218 20.17 20.63 13.81
C TYR A 218 18.68 20.39 13.57
N GLU A 219 18.18 20.97 12.47
CA GLU A 219 16.87 20.69 11.88
C GLU A 219 17.11 20.52 10.38
N GLY A 220 16.91 19.31 9.84
CA GLY A 220 17.36 18.99 8.49
C GLY A 220 18.88 19.19 8.35
N PRO A 221 19.35 19.76 7.22
CA PRO A 221 20.77 20.02 7.00
C PRO A 221 21.29 21.27 7.75
N ALA A 222 20.42 22.03 8.42
CA ALA A 222 20.73 23.35 8.95
C ALA A 222 20.92 23.34 10.47
N ARG A 223 21.76 24.24 10.99
CA ARG A 223 21.78 24.55 12.42
C ARG A 223 20.48 25.25 12.81
N GLN A 224 19.90 24.82 13.91
CA GLN A 224 18.66 25.38 14.40
C GLN A 224 18.94 26.67 15.19
N GLY A 225 18.62 27.82 14.60
CA GLY A 225 18.95 29.14 15.15
C GLY A 225 18.41 29.39 16.56
N GLY A 226 17.28 28.77 16.93
CA GLY A 226 16.73 28.89 18.29
C GLY A 226 17.59 28.22 19.38
N TYR A 227 18.25 27.10 19.05
CA TYR A 227 19.07 26.32 19.99
C TYR A 227 20.58 26.58 19.81
N GLU A 228 21.00 27.11 18.66
CA GLU A 228 22.40 27.37 18.33
C GLU A 228 23.19 28.10 19.44
N PRO A 229 22.66 29.15 20.12
CA PRO A 229 23.41 29.84 21.17
C PRO A 229 23.66 29.03 22.45
N LEU A 230 23.04 27.86 22.60
CA LEU A 230 23.12 27.06 23.83
C LEU A 230 24.38 26.21 23.87
N ALA A 231 24.97 26.07 25.07
CA ALA A 231 26.25 25.39 25.27
C ALA A 231 26.28 23.96 24.70
N VAL A 232 25.21 23.17 24.90
CA VAL A 232 25.08 21.80 24.36
C VAL A 232 25.26 21.77 22.84
N CYS A 233 24.70 22.76 22.14
CA CYS A 233 24.82 22.83 20.69
C CYS A 233 26.17 23.36 20.24
N GLN A 234 26.75 24.34 20.94
CA GLN A 234 28.12 24.79 20.69
C GLN A 234 29.14 23.66 20.87
N ASP A 235 28.98 22.83 21.90
CA ASP A 235 29.82 21.66 22.16
C ASP A 235 29.65 20.59 21.06
N LEU A 236 28.45 20.40 20.53
CA LEU A 236 28.21 19.51 19.39
C LEU A 236 28.85 20.05 18.11
N TYR A 237 28.70 21.34 17.82
CA TYR A 237 29.30 21.96 16.63
C TYR A 237 30.83 21.93 16.66
N ALA A 238 31.43 22.05 17.85
CA ALA A 238 32.87 21.98 18.02
C ALA A 238 33.46 20.60 17.69
N GLN A 239 32.65 19.53 17.70
CA GLN A 239 33.06 18.19 17.29
C GLN A 239 33.14 18.03 15.76
N GLY A 240 32.65 19.01 14.99
CA GLY A 240 32.67 18.99 13.52
C GLY A 240 31.40 18.40 12.90
N PRO A 241 31.27 18.47 11.57
CA PRO A 241 30.07 18.03 10.85
C PRO A 241 29.79 16.53 10.99
N ASP A 242 30.82 15.70 11.14
CA ASP A 242 30.70 14.24 11.27
C ASP A 242 30.18 13.80 12.66
N ALA A 243 29.98 14.74 13.59
CA ALA A 243 29.39 14.48 14.89
C ALA A 243 27.87 14.21 14.83
N VAL A 244 27.25 14.49 13.67
CA VAL A 244 25.86 14.21 13.38
C VAL A 244 25.74 13.43 12.07
N GLN A 245 24.79 12.51 12.02
CA GLN A 245 24.41 11.83 10.80
C GLN A 245 23.42 12.75 10.05
N PRO A 246 23.72 13.20 8.82
CA PRO A 246 22.81 14.02 8.04
C PRO A 246 21.55 13.24 7.65
N PRO A 247 20.42 13.93 7.40
CA PRO A 247 19.22 13.30 6.88
C PRO A 247 19.49 12.68 5.50
N LEU A 248 18.84 11.56 5.21
CA LEU A 248 18.91 10.91 3.89
C LEU A 248 18.19 11.76 2.84
N VAL A 249 17.01 12.27 3.21
CA VAL A 249 16.23 13.23 2.41
C VAL A 249 15.74 14.30 3.36
N ALA A 250 15.87 15.57 2.97
CA ALA A 250 15.25 16.68 3.68
C ALA A 250 14.65 17.67 2.68
N TRP A 251 13.54 18.29 3.03
CA TRP A 251 12.92 19.34 2.23
C TRP A 251 12.43 20.49 3.10
N ASP A 252 12.48 21.69 2.53
CA ASP A 252 11.92 22.88 3.15
C ASP A 252 10.39 22.78 3.10
N ARG A 253 9.75 23.14 4.21
CA ARG A 253 8.28 23.23 4.31
C ARG A 253 7.67 24.22 3.32
N VAL A 254 8.44 25.22 2.90
CA VAL A 254 8.05 26.17 1.86
C VAL A 254 8.20 25.49 0.49
N GLY A 255 7.21 24.69 0.11
CA GLY A 255 7.08 24.21 -1.28
C GLY A 255 6.69 22.75 -1.48
N ARG A 256 6.61 21.93 -0.41
CA ARG A 256 6.20 20.52 -0.55
C ARG A 256 5.21 20.06 0.51
N GLY A 257 5.60 20.04 1.79
CA GLY A 257 4.77 19.52 2.88
C GLY A 257 5.36 19.86 4.25
N SER A 258 4.67 19.54 5.36
CA SER A 258 5.09 19.98 6.71
C SER A 258 4.84 18.99 7.85
N ALA A 259 4.65 17.71 7.51
CA ALA A 259 4.60 16.63 8.49
C ALA A 259 4.91 15.29 7.80
N VAL A 260 6.18 14.91 7.78
CA VAL A 260 6.61 13.61 7.25
C VAL A 260 6.09 12.46 8.12
N ALA A 261 5.63 11.40 7.46
CA ALA A 261 5.40 10.09 8.04
C ALA A 261 6.34 9.08 7.35
N GLY A 262 7.17 8.40 8.15
CA GLY A 262 7.92 7.25 7.66
C GLY A 262 7.00 6.15 7.14
N GLY A 263 7.49 5.31 6.24
CA GLY A 263 6.70 4.23 5.66
C GLY A 263 7.49 2.93 5.58
N VAL A 264 7.37 2.20 4.49
CA VAL A 264 7.84 0.81 4.35
C VAL A 264 8.64 0.61 3.07
N PHE A 265 9.47 -0.43 3.04
CA PHE A 265 10.07 -0.90 1.80
C PHE A 265 9.04 -1.71 1.01
N LEU A 266 8.88 -1.40 -0.27
CA LEU A 266 8.08 -2.21 -1.18
C LEU A 266 8.77 -3.54 -1.44
N GLN A 267 8.00 -4.61 -1.23
CA GLN A 267 8.42 -5.99 -1.43
C GLN A 267 7.45 -6.67 -2.41
N GLY A 268 7.93 -7.70 -3.09
CA GLY A 268 7.12 -8.45 -4.07
C GLY A 268 7.11 -7.84 -5.47
N ASP A 269 6.28 -8.41 -6.33
CA ASP A 269 6.19 -8.17 -7.77
C ASP A 269 4.87 -7.49 -8.20
N LYS A 270 3.99 -7.17 -7.25
CA LYS A 270 2.70 -6.50 -7.51
C LYS A 270 2.82 -5.05 -7.98
N TYR A 271 4.01 -4.46 -7.90
CA TYR A 271 4.30 -3.13 -8.40
C TYR A 271 5.31 -3.20 -9.55
N PRO A 272 5.23 -2.29 -10.54
CA PRO A 272 6.21 -2.20 -11.63
C PRO A 272 7.65 -2.24 -11.14
N ALA A 273 8.54 -2.80 -11.96
CA ALA A 273 9.96 -3.01 -11.62
C ALA A 273 10.67 -1.76 -11.09
N ALA A 274 10.25 -0.56 -11.54
CA ALA A 274 10.76 0.72 -11.07
C ALA A 274 10.53 1.00 -9.57
N TYR A 275 9.61 0.29 -8.92
CA TYR A 275 9.29 0.44 -7.49
C TYR A 275 9.85 -0.67 -6.60
N GLN A 276 10.43 -1.73 -7.19
CA GLN A 276 10.95 -2.87 -6.43
C GLN A 276 12.05 -2.42 -5.46
N GLY A 277 11.91 -2.74 -4.17
CA GLY A 277 12.86 -2.34 -3.13
C GLY A 277 12.82 -0.86 -2.76
N ALA A 278 11.90 -0.07 -3.32
CA ALA A 278 11.79 1.35 -2.98
C ALA A 278 11.31 1.52 -1.53
N TYR A 279 11.89 2.50 -0.82
CA TYR A 279 11.34 2.97 0.45
C TYR A 279 10.25 4.00 0.17
N VAL A 280 9.01 3.67 0.53
CA VAL A 280 7.83 4.52 0.40
C VAL A 280 7.56 5.23 1.71
N TYR A 281 7.23 6.51 1.64
CA TYR A 281 6.89 7.35 2.79
C TYR A 281 5.92 8.44 2.36
N ALA A 282 5.51 9.33 3.25
CA ALA A 282 4.58 10.40 2.88
C ALA A 282 4.77 11.70 3.64
N ASP A 283 4.08 12.73 3.16
CA ASP A 283 3.79 13.93 3.93
C ASP A 283 2.27 14.04 4.19
N TYR A 284 1.90 14.14 5.46
CA TYR A 284 0.52 14.21 5.90
C TYR A 284 -0.19 15.49 5.41
N VAL A 285 0.51 16.62 5.35
CA VAL A 285 -0.10 17.92 5.04
C VAL A 285 -0.32 18.09 3.53
N SER A 286 0.66 17.69 2.72
CA SER A 286 0.52 17.75 1.26
C SER A 286 -0.35 16.64 0.71
N GLY A 287 -0.46 15.51 1.43
CA GLY A 287 -1.17 14.33 0.95
C GLY A 287 -0.41 13.59 -0.14
N GLU A 288 0.90 13.83 -0.28
CA GLU A 288 1.77 13.09 -1.20
C GLU A 288 2.28 11.81 -0.55
N ILE A 289 2.29 10.74 -1.34
CA ILE A 289 3.03 9.51 -1.08
C ILE A 289 4.23 9.52 -2.03
N LEU A 290 5.41 9.36 -1.47
CA LEU A 290 6.70 9.50 -2.13
C LEU A 290 7.49 8.21 -2.02
N TYR A 291 8.45 8.01 -2.93
CA TYR A 291 9.38 6.90 -2.85
C TYR A 291 10.81 7.30 -3.21
N ILE A 292 11.77 6.58 -2.63
CA ILE A 292 13.20 6.67 -2.92
C ILE A 292 13.81 5.28 -3.08
N HIS A 293 14.92 5.22 -3.79
CA HIS A 293 15.78 4.03 -3.84
C HIS A 293 17.07 4.29 -3.09
N VAL A 294 17.54 3.28 -2.37
CA VAL A 294 18.81 3.32 -1.64
C VAL A 294 19.71 2.17 -2.06
N ASP A 295 21.02 2.34 -1.91
CA ASP A 295 21.99 1.26 -2.09
C ASP A 295 22.08 0.37 -0.84
N ALA A 296 22.88 -0.70 -0.91
CA ALA A 296 23.09 -1.63 0.20
C ALA A 296 23.71 -0.97 1.45
N ALA A 297 24.34 0.21 1.31
CA ALA A 297 24.87 1.02 2.39
C ALA A 297 23.88 2.10 2.88
N ASN A 298 22.62 2.04 2.42
CA ASN A 298 21.54 2.98 2.70
C ASN A 298 21.79 4.42 2.20
N ASN A 299 22.63 4.61 1.17
CA ASN A 299 22.79 5.91 0.52
C ASN A 299 21.68 6.12 -0.51
N LEU A 300 21.22 7.37 -0.68
CA LEU A 300 20.21 7.72 -1.67
C LEU A 300 20.76 7.49 -3.10
N VAL A 301 20.07 6.64 -3.86
CA VAL A 301 20.37 6.37 -5.28
C VAL A 301 19.48 7.21 -6.19
N SER A 302 18.18 7.31 -5.86
CA SER A 302 17.23 8.10 -6.65
C SER A 302 16.00 8.55 -5.85
N GLY A 303 15.29 9.54 -6.39
CA GLY A 303 14.15 10.19 -5.75
C GLY A 303 14.57 11.41 -4.93
N PRO A 304 13.63 12.02 -4.19
CA PRO A 304 12.27 11.56 -3.94
C PRO A 304 11.29 11.79 -5.10
N ASN A 305 10.62 10.73 -5.53
CA ASN A 305 9.62 10.75 -6.60
C ASN A 305 8.21 10.61 -6.04
N THR A 306 7.20 11.18 -6.72
CA THR A 306 5.80 11.02 -6.31
C THR A 306 5.25 9.68 -6.77
N LEU A 307 4.75 8.88 -5.83
CA LEU A 307 4.03 7.63 -6.07
C LEU A 307 2.53 7.91 -6.25
N ALA A 308 1.97 8.74 -5.38
CA ALA A 308 0.58 9.16 -5.43
C ALA A 308 0.43 10.55 -4.80
N ASP A 309 -0.58 11.29 -5.25
CA ASP A 309 -1.01 12.54 -4.65
C ASP A 309 -2.45 12.43 -4.12
N ASN A 310 -2.92 13.47 -3.42
CA ASN A 310 -4.27 13.53 -2.87
C ASN A 310 -4.64 12.33 -1.97
N ALA A 311 -3.67 11.80 -1.22
CA ALA A 311 -3.83 10.62 -0.38
C ALA A 311 -4.60 10.86 0.92
N ALA A 312 -5.30 11.99 1.07
CA ALA A 312 -6.17 12.30 2.21
C ALA A 312 -5.49 12.14 3.59
N GLY A 313 -4.28 12.69 3.73
CA GLY A 313 -3.51 12.67 4.98
C GLY A 313 -2.99 11.27 5.33
N PRO A 314 -2.05 10.72 4.53
CA PRO A 314 -1.39 9.45 4.83
C PRO A 314 -0.55 9.57 6.11
N VAL A 315 -0.68 8.62 7.04
CA VAL A 315 0.03 8.66 8.35
C VAL A 315 0.66 7.33 8.77
N ASP A 316 0.41 6.26 8.03
CA ASP A 316 0.96 4.94 8.32
C ASP A 316 0.88 4.06 7.10
N PHE A 317 1.78 3.09 7.01
CA PHE A 317 1.90 2.18 5.89
C PHE A 317 2.03 0.73 6.37
N GLY A 318 1.58 -0.20 5.54
CA GLY A 318 1.79 -1.62 5.78
C GLY A 318 1.67 -2.42 4.49
N MET A 319 2.51 -3.44 4.35
CA MET A 319 2.36 -4.44 3.30
C MET A 319 1.39 -5.51 3.78
N SER A 320 0.40 -5.85 2.97
CA SER A 320 -0.43 -7.03 3.19
C SER A 320 0.29 -8.30 2.69
N PRO A 321 -0.09 -9.49 3.19
CA PRO A 321 0.55 -10.74 2.79
C PRO A 321 0.46 -11.08 1.29
N ASP A 322 -0.51 -10.49 0.59
CA ASP A 322 -0.72 -10.60 -0.86
C ASP A 322 0.18 -9.63 -1.67
N GLY A 323 1.08 -8.90 -1.01
CA GLY A 323 2.09 -8.05 -1.65
C GLY A 323 1.63 -6.62 -1.93
N TYR A 324 0.44 -6.21 -1.51
CA TYR A 324 -0.04 -4.84 -1.73
C TYR A 324 0.33 -3.88 -0.59
N LEU A 325 0.78 -2.69 -0.97
CA LEU A 325 0.93 -1.54 -0.10
C LEU A 325 -0.43 -0.98 0.30
N HIS A 326 -0.64 -0.88 1.60
CA HIS A 326 -1.77 -0.21 2.22
C HIS A 326 -1.29 0.99 3.03
N TYR A 327 -2.16 1.98 3.17
CA TYR A 327 -1.91 3.14 4.01
C TYR A 327 -3.15 3.60 4.76
N LEU A 328 -2.93 4.27 5.90
CA LEU A 328 -3.99 4.90 6.68
C LEU A 328 -4.18 6.35 6.24
N ALA A 329 -5.36 6.66 5.70
CA ALA A 329 -5.77 8.01 5.34
C ALA A 329 -6.57 8.64 6.49
N ILE A 330 -5.90 9.41 7.36
CA ILE A 330 -6.53 9.88 8.60
C ILE A 330 -7.63 10.91 8.36
N ASN A 331 -7.55 11.71 7.28
CA ASN A 331 -8.54 12.75 7.01
C ASN A 331 -9.86 12.16 6.51
N SER A 332 -9.82 11.02 5.80
CA SER A 332 -11.03 10.30 5.37
C SER A 332 -11.45 9.19 6.33
N GLY A 333 -10.57 8.72 7.21
CA GLY A 333 -10.86 7.64 8.16
C GLY A 333 -10.83 6.25 7.52
N GLU A 334 -10.02 6.08 6.47
CA GLU A 334 -9.99 4.88 5.64
C GLU A 334 -8.63 4.18 5.69
N ILE A 335 -8.65 2.87 5.44
CA ILE A 335 -7.48 2.12 5.00
C ILE A 335 -7.59 2.04 3.48
N ARG A 336 -6.56 2.48 2.76
CA ARG A 336 -6.54 2.48 1.29
C ARG A 336 -5.43 1.58 0.78
N ARG A 337 -5.70 0.87 -0.31
CA ARG A 337 -4.74 0.05 -1.05
C ARG A 337 -4.19 0.86 -2.22
N ILE A 338 -2.87 0.86 -2.43
CA ILE A 338 -2.26 1.41 -3.64
C ILE A 338 -2.22 0.29 -4.68
N ARG A 339 -2.79 0.54 -5.85
CA ARG A 339 -2.76 -0.38 -7.00
C ARG A 339 -2.08 0.33 -8.16
N SER A 340 -1.33 -0.42 -8.96
CA SER A 340 -0.95 0.07 -10.28
C SER A 340 -2.15 -0.13 -11.22
N ILE A 341 -2.57 0.94 -11.90
CA ILE A 341 -3.71 0.90 -12.84
C ILE A 341 -3.44 -0.06 -14.01
N ILE A 342 -2.17 -0.40 -14.25
CA ILE A 342 -1.73 -1.30 -15.32
C ILE A 342 -1.74 -2.78 -14.87
N SER A 343 -1.69 -3.06 -13.56
CA SER A 343 -1.49 -4.42 -13.01
C SER A 343 -2.59 -4.96 -12.10
N ASP A 344 -3.72 -4.25 -11.98
CA ASP A 344 -4.91 -4.68 -11.22
C ASP A 344 -6.13 -3.85 -11.70
N PRO A 345 -6.58 -3.95 -12.98
CA PRO A 345 -7.83 -3.33 -13.40
C PRO A 345 -8.99 -4.00 -12.68
N GLU A 346 -9.95 -3.21 -12.15
CA GLU A 346 -11.13 -3.77 -11.49
C GLU A 346 -11.84 -4.77 -12.44
N PRO A 347 -12.29 -5.95 -11.94
CA PRO A 347 -12.96 -6.92 -12.79
C PRO A 347 -14.16 -6.32 -13.55
N GLY A 348 -14.01 -6.19 -14.88
CA GLY A 348 -15.03 -5.64 -15.76
C GLY A 348 -14.88 -4.16 -16.14
N GLU A 349 -13.81 -3.47 -15.73
CA GLU A 349 -13.50 -2.11 -16.19
C GLU A 349 -12.54 -2.11 -17.40
N ASP A 350 -12.91 -1.37 -18.46
CA ASP A 350 -12.02 -1.06 -19.58
C ASP A 350 -10.95 -0.04 -19.12
N VAL A 351 -9.66 -0.36 -19.30
CA VAL A 351 -8.57 0.57 -18.96
C VAL A 351 -8.41 1.62 -20.06
N TYR A 352 -9.03 2.78 -19.91
CA TYR A 352 -8.94 3.86 -20.91
C TYR A 352 -7.56 4.54 -20.87
N LEU A 353 -6.94 4.70 -22.04
CA LEU A 353 -5.65 5.40 -22.17
C LEU A 353 -5.73 6.87 -21.76
N SER A 354 -6.91 7.47 -21.82
CA SER A 354 -7.16 8.83 -21.36
C SER A 354 -7.14 8.99 -19.83
N ASP A 355 -7.15 7.89 -19.07
CA ASP A 355 -7.01 7.88 -17.61
C ASP A 355 -5.59 7.49 -17.16
N LEU A 356 -4.79 6.91 -18.06
CA LEU A 356 -3.43 6.48 -17.76
C LEU A 356 -2.41 7.62 -17.88
N PRO A 357 -1.38 7.67 -17.01
CA PRO A 357 -0.24 8.53 -17.25
C PRO A 357 0.51 8.05 -18.50
N TRP A 358 0.83 8.97 -19.41
CA TRP A 358 1.76 8.70 -20.51
C TRP A 358 3.20 9.00 -20.07
N ILE A 359 4.19 8.26 -20.58
CA ILE A 359 5.63 8.52 -20.37
C ILE A 359 6.01 9.83 -21.06
N SER A 360 5.58 10.00 -22.30
CA SER A 360 5.86 11.18 -23.11
C SER A 360 4.74 11.41 -24.11
N MET A 361 4.59 12.68 -24.50
CA MET A 361 3.66 13.10 -25.53
C MET A 361 4.29 14.22 -26.35
N THR A 362 4.17 14.11 -27.67
CA THR A 362 4.45 15.17 -28.64
C THR A 362 3.24 15.34 -29.53
N ASN A 363 3.01 16.57 -29.98
CA ASN A 363 1.84 16.90 -30.77
C ASN A 363 2.21 18.06 -31.71
N GLY A 364 1.71 18.03 -32.95
CA GLY A 364 2.14 18.97 -33.98
C GLY A 364 1.63 20.39 -33.73
N TRP A 365 0.43 20.50 -33.15
CA TRP A 365 -0.21 21.76 -32.81
C TRP A 365 -1.07 21.59 -31.55
N GLY A 366 -0.93 22.52 -30.59
CA GLY A 366 -1.58 22.41 -29.27
C GLY A 366 -1.16 21.19 -28.45
N PRO A 367 -1.60 21.07 -27.19
CA PRO A 367 -1.41 19.85 -26.42
C PRO A 367 -2.33 18.72 -26.91
N ALA A 368 -1.93 17.46 -26.64
CA ALA A 368 -2.86 16.35 -26.74
C ALA A 368 -3.89 16.43 -25.60
N GLU A 369 -5.14 16.14 -25.92
CA GLU A 369 -6.29 16.33 -25.04
C GLU A 369 -6.88 15.00 -24.59
N ARG A 370 -7.28 14.93 -23.32
CA ARG A 370 -7.92 13.74 -22.72
C ARG A 370 -9.43 13.91 -22.75
N ASN A 371 -10.11 12.95 -23.37
CA ASN A 371 -11.58 12.89 -23.50
C ASN A 371 -12.18 14.08 -24.26
N ARG A 372 -11.38 14.77 -25.08
CA ARG A 372 -11.73 15.95 -25.89
C ARG A 372 -10.92 15.95 -27.18
N SER A 373 -11.42 16.62 -28.22
CA SER A 373 -10.68 16.90 -29.46
C SER A 373 -9.47 17.80 -29.19
N ASN A 374 -8.57 17.98 -30.17
CA ASN A 374 -7.47 18.94 -30.03
C ASN A 374 -7.99 20.38 -30.16
N GLY A 375 -7.88 21.19 -29.11
CA GLY A 375 -8.40 22.56 -29.09
C GLY A 375 -7.39 23.66 -29.45
N GLU A 376 -6.22 23.28 -29.97
CA GLU A 376 -5.14 24.16 -30.46
C GLU A 376 -4.39 25.02 -29.44
N ASP A 377 -5.09 25.83 -28.64
CA ASP A 377 -4.50 26.99 -27.93
C ASP A 377 -3.96 26.66 -26.53
N GLY A 378 -4.65 25.80 -25.79
CA GLY A 378 -4.38 25.53 -24.38
C GLY A 378 -4.79 24.12 -23.96
N SER A 379 -4.58 23.79 -22.70
CA SER A 379 -5.02 22.50 -22.15
C SER A 379 -6.52 22.53 -21.82
N ALA A 380 -7.24 21.46 -22.14
CA ALA A 380 -8.67 21.27 -21.86
C ALA A 380 -9.57 22.35 -22.48
N ASP A 381 -9.26 22.80 -23.68
CA ASP A 381 -10.06 23.74 -24.48
C ASP A 381 -10.76 23.07 -25.69
N GLY A 382 -10.38 21.84 -26.02
CA GLY A 382 -10.98 21.05 -27.09
C GLY A 382 -12.47 20.72 -26.90
N ASN A 383 -13.12 20.38 -28.00
CA ASN A 383 -14.53 20.02 -28.06
C ASN A 383 -14.76 18.55 -27.64
N THR A 384 -16.01 18.11 -27.63
CA THR A 384 -16.35 16.69 -27.47
C THR A 384 -15.77 15.88 -28.63
N LEU A 385 -15.07 14.77 -28.34
CA LEU A 385 -14.56 13.85 -29.36
C LEU A 385 -15.71 13.39 -30.26
N SER A 386 -15.58 13.62 -31.56
CA SER A 386 -16.61 13.19 -32.52
C SER A 386 -16.01 12.69 -33.83
N LEU A 387 -16.55 11.57 -34.32
CA LEU A 387 -16.15 10.93 -35.57
C LEU A 387 -17.40 10.55 -36.37
N ASN A 388 -17.55 11.15 -37.56
CA ASN A 388 -18.67 10.96 -38.48
C ASN A 388 -20.04 11.09 -37.78
N GLY A 389 -20.18 12.12 -36.95
CA GLY A 389 -21.38 12.45 -36.19
C GLY A 389 -21.60 11.62 -34.92
N THR A 390 -20.73 10.67 -34.61
CA THR A 390 -20.79 9.88 -33.37
C THR A 390 -19.85 10.48 -32.32
N THR A 391 -20.38 10.78 -31.14
CA THR A 391 -19.62 11.36 -30.02
C THR A 391 -19.09 10.29 -29.08
N TYR A 392 -17.90 10.49 -28.52
CA TYR A 392 -17.26 9.56 -27.60
C TYR A 392 -16.96 10.24 -26.26
N ALA A 393 -17.30 9.58 -25.16
CA ALA A 393 -17.02 10.09 -23.82
C ALA A 393 -15.54 9.92 -23.42
N LYS A 394 -14.85 8.96 -24.03
CA LYS A 394 -13.48 8.57 -23.72
C LYS A 394 -12.62 8.51 -24.98
N GLY A 395 -11.36 8.89 -24.84
CA GLY A 395 -10.38 8.86 -25.93
C GLY A 395 -9.34 9.96 -25.84
N LEU A 396 -8.52 10.08 -26.87
CA LEU A 396 -7.45 11.07 -26.98
C LEU A 396 -7.65 11.89 -28.25
N GLY A 397 -7.67 13.22 -28.13
CA GLY A 397 -7.64 14.16 -29.26
C GLY A 397 -6.23 14.67 -29.48
N VAL A 398 -5.74 14.57 -30.71
CA VAL A 398 -4.36 14.94 -31.08
C VAL A 398 -4.35 15.71 -32.40
N HIS A 399 -3.22 16.34 -32.70
CA HIS A 399 -2.95 16.98 -33.98
C HIS A 399 -1.68 16.39 -34.60
N ALA A 400 -1.73 15.98 -35.86
CA ALA A 400 -0.55 15.44 -36.52
C ALA A 400 0.59 16.48 -36.63
N ARG A 401 1.88 16.13 -36.54
CA ARG A 401 2.39 14.80 -36.16
C ARG A 401 2.37 14.65 -34.64
N SER A 402 1.85 13.52 -34.17
CA SER A 402 1.79 13.24 -32.74
C SER A 402 2.38 11.88 -32.41
N GLU A 403 2.92 11.79 -31.20
CA GLU A 403 3.43 10.55 -30.62
C GLU A 403 3.09 10.55 -29.12
N ILE A 404 2.36 9.53 -28.66
CA ILE A 404 2.08 9.30 -27.23
C ILE A 404 2.64 7.94 -26.85
N LEU A 405 3.48 7.92 -25.80
CA LEU A 405 4.13 6.70 -25.29
C LEU A 405 3.56 6.33 -23.93
N TYR A 406 3.18 5.07 -23.76
CA TYR A 406 2.70 4.49 -22.51
C TYR A 406 3.59 3.32 -22.08
N ALA A 407 3.79 3.17 -20.77
CA ALA A 407 4.28 1.92 -20.19
C ALA A 407 3.14 0.90 -20.18
N LEU A 408 3.41 -0.32 -20.60
CA LEU A 408 2.52 -1.48 -20.44
C LEU A 408 3.08 -2.50 -19.45
N ASP A 409 4.38 -2.47 -19.21
CA ASP A 409 5.12 -3.39 -18.33
C ASP A 409 4.89 -4.89 -18.64
N GLY A 410 4.50 -5.22 -19.88
CA GLY A 410 4.23 -6.60 -20.31
C GLY A 410 2.86 -7.15 -19.91
N LEU A 411 2.02 -6.35 -19.24
CA LEU A 411 0.77 -6.79 -18.61
C LEU A 411 -0.44 -6.70 -19.54
N CYS A 412 -0.34 -5.89 -20.60
CA CYS A 412 -1.45 -5.63 -21.50
C CYS A 412 -1.43 -6.56 -22.72
N THR A 413 -2.58 -7.16 -23.04
CA THR A 413 -2.70 -8.14 -24.14
C THR A 413 -3.37 -7.56 -25.37
N THR A 414 -4.24 -6.57 -25.23
CA THR A 414 -4.98 -5.99 -26.34
C THR A 414 -5.11 -4.48 -26.22
N PHE A 415 -4.96 -3.76 -27.33
CA PHE A 415 -5.37 -2.38 -27.48
C PHE A 415 -6.54 -2.28 -28.45
N THR A 416 -7.56 -1.48 -28.12
CA THR A 416 -8.66 -1.16 -29.05
C THR A 416 -8.96 0.34 -29.07
N ALA A 417 -9.37 0.86 -30.21
CA ALA A 417 -9.88 2.22 -30.37
C ALA A 417 -10.79 2.33 -31.61
N VAL A 418 -11.42 3.48 -31.81
CA VAL A 418 -11.98 3.93 -33.09
C VAL A 418 -11.17 5.14 -33.55
N ILE A 419 -10.55 5.04 -34.72
CA ILE A 419 -9.67 6.07 -35.28
C ILE A 419 -10.37 6.87 -36.38
N GLY A 420 -10.01 8.14 -36.51
CA GLY A 420 -10.46 9.02 -37.58
C GLY A 420 -10.09 10.49 -37.36
N VAL A 421 -10.35 11.31 -38.37
CA VAL A 421 -10.24 12.78 -38.29
C VAL A 421 -11.47 13.31 -37.54
N ASP A 422 -11.27 14.22 -36.58
CA ASP A 422 -12.36 14.79 -35.78
C ASP A 422 -13.33 15.61 -36.65
N ASP A 423 -14.63 15.53 -36.36
CA ASP A 423 -15.67 16.24 -37.12
C ASP A 423 -15.49 17.77 -37.10
N GLU A 424 -14.75 18.34 -36.14
CA GLU A 424 -14.56 19.79 -36.00
C GLU A 424 -13.86 20.43 -37.20
N VAL A 425 -13.04 19.67 -37.94
CA VAL A 425 -12.35 20.16 -39.15
C VAL A 425 -13.14 19.94 -40.44
N GLY A 426 -14.35 19.36 -40.36
CA GLY A 426 -15.22 19.09 -41.50
C GLY A 426 -14.55 18.14 -42.51
N PRO A 427 -14.57 18.42 -43.84
CA PRO A 427 -13.99 17.52 -44.83
C PRO A 427 -12.47 17.65 -44.98
N ASN A 428 -11.81 18.47 -44.15
CA ASN A 428 -10.37 18.71 -44.22
C ASN A 428 -9.59 17.66 -43.41
N GLY A 429 -8.26 17.78 -43.41
CA GLY A 429 -7.36 16.84 -42.72
C GLY A 429 -7.09 15.57 -43.50
N SER A 430 -5.90 15.02 -43.33
CA SER A 430 -5.41 13.81 -43.98
C SER A 430 -4.32 13.16 -43.13
N VAL A 431 -4.69 12.17 -42.33
CA VAL A 431 -3.78 11.51 -41.39
C VAL A 431 -3.65 10.01 -41.63
N THR A 432 -2.57 9.42 -41.11
CA THR A 432 -2.42 7.98 -40.91
C THR A 432 -2.16 7.69 -39.44
N PHE A 433 -2.69 6.57 -38.97
CA PHE A 433 -2.54 6.11 -37.59
C PHE A 433 -1.59 4.92 -37.56
N GLU A 434 -0.68 4.90 -36.60
CA GLU A 434 0.19 3.76 -36.33
C GLU A 434 0.14 3.37 -34.86
N VAL A 435 0.18 2.06 -34.61
CA VAL A 435 0.30 1.49 -33.27
C VAL A 435 1.59 0.67 -33.23
N TRP A 436 2.44 1.01 -32.28
CA TRP A 436 3.72 0.35 -32.06
C TRP A 436 3.74 -0.32 -30.69
N GLY A 437 4.23 -1.55 -30.64
CA GLY A 437 4.60 -2.25 -29.42
C GLY A 437 6.12 -2.28 -29.33
N ASP A 438 6.68 -1.73 -28.25
CA ASP A 438 8.13 -1.56 -28.11
C ASP A 438 8.76 -0.92 -29.36
N THR A 439 9.58 -1.68 -30.10
CA THR A 439 10.22 -1.22 -31.35
C THR A 439 9.52 -1.68 -32.62
N GLU A 440 8.46 -2.49 -32.52
CA GLU A 440 7.75 -3.10 -33.65
C GLU A 440 6.47 -2.33 -33.99
N ARG A 441 6.24 -2.05 -35.28
CA ARG A 441 4.98 -1.47 -35.73
C ARG A 441 3.96 -2.58 -35.94
N LEU A 442 2.98 -2.64 -35.05
CA LEU A 442 1.96 -3.68 -35.01
C LEU A 442 0.76 -3.37 -35.91
N TYR A 443 0.49 -2.08 -36.16
CA TYR A 443 -0.59 -1.64 -37.03
C TYR A 443 -0.25 -0.32 -37.74
N GLN A 444 -0.76 -0.17 -38.96
CA GLN A 444 -0.78 1.07 -39.73
C GLN A 444 -2.09 1.15 -40.51
N SER A 445 -2.81 2.27 -40.42
CA SER A 445 -4.05 2.50 -41.15
C SER A 445 -3.82 2.90 -42.61
N ALA A 446 -4.88 2.88 -43.42
CA ALA A 446 -4.92 3.69 -44.64
C ALA A 446 -4.98 5.19 -44.28
N VAL A 447 -4.90 6.07 -45.29
CA VAL A 447 -5.10 7.51 -45.08
C VAL A 447 -6.56 7.77 -44.71
N HIS A 448 -6.76 8.47 -43.60
CA HIS A 448 -8.04 8.96 -43.10
C HIS A 448 -8.15 10.45 -43.34
N THR A 449 -9.28 10.88 -43.89
CA THR A 449 -9.65 12.29 -44.10
C THR A 449 -10.89 12.62 -43.28
N GLY A 450 -11.24 13.90 -43.16
CA GLY A 450 -12.50 14.33 -42.52
C GLY A 450 -13.79 13.81 -43.19
N SER A 451 -13.69 13.11 -44.33
CA SER A 451 -14.82 12.40 -44.96
C SER A 451 -14.71 10.87 -44.89
N SER A 452 -13.68 10.35 -44.24
CA SER A 452 -13.46 8.91 -44.10
C SER A 452 -14.40 8.32 -43.06
N VAL A 453 -14.81 7.06 -43.28
CA VAL A 453 -15.59 6.34 -42.28
C VAL A 453 -14.66 6.00 -41.10
N PRO A 454 -15.07 6.23 -39.85
CA PRO A 454 -14.26 5.89 -38.68
C PRO A 454 -13.92 4.40 -38.67
N GLU A 455 -12.68 4.07 -38.34
CA GLU A 455 -12.17 2.70 -38.38
C GLU A 455 -11.99 2.14 -36.97
N PRO A 456 -12.68 1.06 -36.58
CA PRO A 456 -12.35 0.35 -35.35
C PRO A 456 -11.03 -0.40 -35.52
N VAL A 457 -10.13 -0.23 -34.56
CA VAL A 457 -8.83 -0.89 -34.52
C VAL A 457 -8.73 -1.82 -33.31
N THR A 458 -8.12 -2.98 -33.51
CA THR A 458 -7.79 -3.95 -32.45
C THR A 458 -6.38 -4.47 -32.71
N VAL A 459 -5.49 -4.31 -31.75
CA VAL A 459 -4.07 -4.67 -31.85
C VAL A 459 -3.69 -5.59 -30.70
N ASN A 460 -3.01 -6.69 -31.01
CA ASN A 460 -2.44 -7.60 -30.02
C ASN A 460 -1.17 -6.98 -29.42
N LEU A 461 -1.15 -6.83 -28.10
CA LEU A 461 -0.03 -6.30 -27.31
C LEU A 461 0.65 -7.36 -26.44
N ALA A 462 0.27 -8.63 -26.55
CA ALA A 462 0.84 -9.68 -25.72
C ALA A 462 2.38 -9.68 -25.76
N GLY A 463 2.99 -9.52 -24.59
CA GLY A 463 4.44 -9.49 -24.39
C GLY A 463 5.12 -8.15 -24.69
N GLN A 464 4.37 -7.10 -25.05
CA GLN A 464 4.93 -5.76 -25.30
C GLN A 464 5.07 -4.96 -24.00
N SER A 465 6.19 -4.28 -23.81
CA SER A 465 6.45 -3.49 -22.60
C SER A 465 6.03 -2.02 -22.73
N GLN A 466 5.90 -1.52 -23.95
CA GLN A 466 5.49 -0.15 -24.27
C GLN A 466 4.45 -0.12 -25.39
N LEU A 467 3.51 0.81 -25.29
CA LEU A 467 2.58 1.17 -26.36
C LEU A 467 2.91 2.57 -26.86
N ARG A 468 3.13 2.71 -28.15
CA ARG A 468 3.29 4.01 -28.80
C ARG A 468 2.23 4.23 -29.87
N LEU A 469 1.45 5.30 -29.70
CA LEU A 469 0.42 5.76 -30.63
C LEU A 469 0.97 6.92 -31.46
N VAL A 470 0.93 6.79 -32.78
CA VAL A 470 1.47 7.80 -33.71
C VAL A 470 0.39 8.23 -34.69
N VAL A 471 0.30 9.54 -34.92
CA VAL A 471 -0.48 10.11 -36.03
C VAL A 471 0.46 10.92 -36.92
N ASP A 472 0.47 10.63 -38.22
CA ASP A 472 1.25 11.37 -39.23
C ASP A 472 0.34 12.01 -40.28
N GLY A 473 0.56 13.28 -40.59
CA GLY A 473 -0.15 14.07 -41.60
C GLY A 473 0.46 13.97 -43.01
N GLY A 474 1.59 13.29 -43.16
CA GLY A 474 2.29 13.22 -44.44
C GLY A 474 3.05 14.51 -44.74
N ALA A 475 2.77 15.18 -45.87
CA ALA A 475 3.59 16.30 -46.35
C ALA A 475 3.20 17.66 -45.72
N ASP A 476 1.94 17.82 -45.34
CA ASP A 476 1.42 18.96 -44.59
C ASP A 476 0.69 18.44 -43.35
N ILE A 477 0.36 19.33 -42.42
CA ILE A 477 -0.38 18.96 -41.20
C ILE A 477 -1.66 19.80 -41.06
N SER A 478 -2.16 20.37 -42.16
CA SER A 478 -3.23 21.37 -42.04
C SER A 478 -4.55 20.68 -41.73
N TYR A 479 -5.20 21.09 -40.63
CA TYR A 479 -6.48 20.51 -40.17
C TYR A 479 -6.39 19.04 -39.74
N ASP A 480 -5.21 18.55 -39.37
CA ASP A 480 -4.99 17.15 -39.01
C ASP A 480 -5.36 16.85 -37.55
N HIS A 481 -6.58 17.25 -37.16
CA HIS A 481 -7.16 16.94 -35.87
C HIS A 481 -7.67 15.50 -35.90
N ALA A 482 -7.05 14.64 -35.10
CA ALA A 482 -7.25 13.20 -35.15
C ALA A 482 -7.64 12.68 -33.78
N ASN A 483 -8.51 11.67 -33.76
CA ASN A 483 -8.97 11.05 -32.54
C ASN A 483 -8.54 9.59 -32.45
N TRP A 484 -8.08 9.19 -31.27
CA TRP A 484 -8.14 7.82 -30.78
C TRP A 484 -9.36 7.71 -29.86
N ALA A 485 -10.55 7.56 -30.44
CA ALA A 485 -11.80 7.48 -29.69
C ALA A 485 -11.98 6.09 -29.05
N ASP A 486 -12.61 6.02 -27.87
CA ASP A 486 -12.78 4.76 -27.10
C ASP A 486 -11.47 3.97 -26.91
N ALA A 487 -10.33 4.68 -26.80
CA ALA A 487 -9.01 4.09 -26.75
C ALA A 487 -8.75 3.42 -25.39
N LYS A 488 -8.62 2.09 -25.40
CA LYS A 488 -8.54 1.25 -24.19
C LYS A 488 -7.56 0.10 -24.32
N LEU A 489 -7.09 -0.37 -23.17
CA LEU A 489 -6.27 -1.55 -22.99
C LEU A 489 -7.08 -2.65 -22.29
N SER A 490 -6.86 -3.88 -22.73
CA SER A 490 -7.18 -5.07 -21.95
C SER A 490 -5.87 -5.59 -21.38
N CYS A 491 -5.72 -5.48 -20.06
CA CYS A 491 -4.56 -5.99 -19.34
C CYS A 491 -4.97 -7.20 -18.53
N SER A 492 -4.15 -8.24 -18.59
CA SER A 492 -4.25 -9.37 -17.70
C SER A 492 -3.29 -9.09 -16.57
N ASP A 493 -3.79 -9.12 -15.34
CA ASP A 493 -2.93 -9.40 -14.21
C ASP A 493 -2.27 -10.72 -14.55
N GLY A 494 -0.96 -10.72 -14.78
CA GLY A 494 -0.24 -11.98 -14.73
C GLY A 494 -0.30 -12.45 -13.29
N ASP A 495 -1.41 -13.06 -12.87
CA ASP A 495 -1.56 -13.99 -11.75
C ASP A 495 -3.03 -14.31 -11.44
N GLU A 496 -3.21 -15.53 -10.93
CA GLU A 496 -4.09 -16.00 -9.86
C GLU A 496 -5.37 -15.19 -9.51
N PRO A 497 -6.54 -15.86 -9.31
CA PRO A 497 -7.76 -15.21 -8.84
C PRO A 497 -7.51 -14.41 -7.54
N PRO A 498 -8.29 -13.35 -7.28
CA PRO A 498 -8.14 -12.55 -6.07
C PRO A 498 -8.14 -13.43 -4.82
N PRO A 499 -7.28 -13.14 -3.81
CA PRO A 499 -7.32 -13.87 -2.56
C PRO A 499 -8.73 -13.78 -1.97
N PRO A 500 -9.26 -14.87 -1.42
CA PRO A 500 -10.65 -14.89 -1.00
C PRO A 500 -10.85 -13.99 0.23
N ASP A 501 -12.05 -13.41 0.36
CA ASP A 501 -12.40 -12.39 1.37
C ASP A 501 -11.93 -12.75 2.80
N PRO A 502 -11.64 -11.75 3.66
CA PRO A 502 -11.32 -12.00 5.07
C PRO A 502 -12.41 -12.84 5.76
N GLY A 503 -12.15 -14.13 5.96
CA GLY A 503 -13.11 -15.11 6.50
C GLY A 503 -13.28 -16.39 5.69
N SER A 504 -12.70 -16.45 4.49
CA SER A 504 -12.67 -17.63 3.63
C SER A 504 -11.52 -18.61 3.99
N VAL A 505 -11.63 -19.87 3.56
CA VAL A 505 -10.61 -20.92 3.79
C VAL A 505 -10.50 -21.83 2.57
N PHE A 506 -9.28 -22.17 2.16
CA PHE A 506 -9.08 -23.12 1.06
C PHE A 506 -9.45 -24.54 1.47
N LEU A 507 -10.17 -25.25 0.60
CA LEU A 507 -10.53 -26.65 0.84
C LEU A 507 -9.30 -27.56 0.98
N SER A 508 -8.18 -27.22 0.33
CA SER A 508 -6.91 -27.95 0.46
C SER A 508 -6.26 -27.82 1.84
N ASP A 509 -6.57 -26.76 2.59
CA ASP A 509 -6.15 -26.58 3.99
C ASP A 509 -7.08 -27.28 4.98
N LEU A 510 -8.29 -27.68 4.55
CA LEU A 510 -9.25 -28.37 5.38
C LEU A 510 -9.05 -29.88 5.36
N VAL A 511 -9.48 -30.55 6.43
CA VAL A 511 -9.54 -32.01 6.48
C VAL A 511 -10.88 -32.44 5.89
N TRP A 512 -10.86 -33.18 4.77
CA TRP A 512 -12.07 -33.80 4.22
C TRP A 512 -12.54 -34.94 5.13
N VAL A 513 -13.86 -35.18 5.14
CA VAL A 513 -14.51 -36.30 5.86
C VAL A 513 -14.26 -37.61 5.14
N SER A 514 -14.44 -37.60 3.83
CA SER A 514 -14.16 -38.74 2.95
C SER A 514 -13.69 -38.25 1.60
N MET A 515 -12.86 -39.07 0.96
CA MET A 515 -12.38 -38.84 -0.39
C MET A 515 -12.35 -40.18 -1.12
N THR A 516 -12.90 -40.21 -2.33
CA THR A 516 -12.72 -41.27 -3.31
C THR A 516 -12.10 -40.67 -4.57
N ASN A 517 -11.21 -41.43 -5.19
CA ASN A 517 -10.49 -41.03 -6.39
C ASN A 517 -10.18 -42.30 -7.17
N ASP A 518 -10.55 -42.37 -8.45
CA ASP A 518 -10.48 -43.61 -9.22
C ASP A 518 -9.03 -44.07 -9.46
N TRP A 519 -8.10 -43.13 -9.65
CA TRP A 519 -6.68 -43.42 -9.89
C TRP A 519 -5.79 -42.47 -9.09
N GLY A 520 -4.80 -43.03 -8.38
CA GLY A 520 -3.93 -42.28 -7.48
C GLY A 520 -4.65 -41.66 -6.26
N PRO A 521 -3.91 -41.12 -5.29
CA PRO A 521 -4.50 -40.30 -4.24
C PRO A 521 -4.99 -38.94 -4.80
N ALA A 522 -6.01 -38.34 -4.16
CA ALA A 522 -6.30 -36.93 -4.39
C ALA A 522 -5.23 -36.06 -3.71
N GLU A 523 -4.78 -35.06 -4.43
CA GLU A 523 -3.66 -34.21 -4.06
C GLU A 523 -4.13 -32.83 -3.58
N ARG A 524 -3.36 -32.23 -2.68
CA ARG A 524 -3.59 -30.89 -2.14
C ARG A 524 -2.56 -29.95 -2.74
N ASP A 525 -3.04 -28.85 -3.30
CA ASP A 525 -2.23 -27.79 -3.91
C ASP A 525 -1.32 -28.30 -5.04
N ARG A 526 -1.67 -29.45 -5.63
CA ARG A 526 -0.98 -30.17 -6.70
C ARG A 526 -1.99 -30.90 -7.58
N SER A 527 -1.62 -31.15 -8.83
CA SER A 527 -2.36 -31.99 -9.78
C SER A 527 -2.40 -33.46 -9.33
N ASN A 528 -3.13 -34.34 -10.03
CA ASN A 528 -3.16 -35.76 -9.66
C ASN A 528 -1.92 -36.48 -10.22
N GLY A 529 -0.92 -36.77 -9.39
CA GLY A 529 0.34 -37.39 -9.83
C GLY A 529 0.32 -38.91 -9.97
N GLU A 530 -0.86 -39.54 -9.89
CA GLU A 530 -1.14 -40.96 -10.15
C GLU A 530 -0.53 -42.00 -9.19
N ASP A 531 0.74 -41.87 -8.78
CA ASP A 531 1.54 -42.96 -8.20
C ASP A 531 1.52 -43.00 -6.66
N GLY A 532 1.57 -41.84 -5.99
CA GLY A 532 1.72 -41.72 -4.54
C GLY A 532 1.34 -40.34 -4.01
N PRO A 533 1.33 -40.13 -2.68
CA PRO A 533 0.94 -38.84 -2.12
C PRO A 533 2.01 -37.76 -2.38
N ALA A 534 1.57 -36.55 -2.72
CA ALA A 534 2.36 -35.33 -2.96
C ALA A 534 3.35 -35.42 -4.13
N ASP A 535 3.06 -36.25 -5.14
CA ASP A 535 3.86 -36.40 -6.35
C ASP A 535 3.36 -35.59 -7.56
N GLY A 536 2.15 -35.01 -7.45
CA GLY A 536 1.56 -34.14 -8.47
C GLY A 536 2.37 -32.87 -8.77
N ASN A 537 2.17 -32.36 -9.99
CA ASN A 537 2.73 -31.09 -10.46
C ASN A 537 1.97 -29.90 -9.85
N PRO A 538 2.49 -28.67 -9.97
CA PRO A 538 1.67 -27.48 -9.73
C PRO A 538 0.38 -27.55 -10.54
N ILE A 539 -0.76 -27.19 -9.94
CA ILE A 539 -2.04 -27.20 -10.65
C ILE A 539 -1.99 -26.12 -11.73
N THR A 540 -2.22 -26.50 -12.98
CA THR A 540 -2.17 -25.58 -14.12
C THR A 540 -3.42 -25.71 -14.98
N LEU A 541 -4.16 -24.63 -15.21
CA LEU A 541 -5.35 -24.62 -16.08
C LEU A 541 -5.22 -23.52 -17.14
N ASN A 542 -5.17 -23.92 -18.41
CA ASN A 542 -5.02 -23.04 -19.57
C ASN A 542 -3.86 -22.05 -19.45
N GLY A 543 -2.71 -22.52 -18.98
CA GLY A 543 -1.48 -21.78 -18.77
C GLY A 543 -1.38 -21.06 -17.41
N THR A 544 -2.46 -21.02 -16.64
CA THR A 544 -2.48 -20.36 -15.32
C THR A 544 -2.14 -21.36 -14.22
N THR A 545 -1.13 -21.07 -13.41
CA THR A 545 -0.75 -21.90 -12.25
C THR A 545 -1.54 -21.46 -11.01
N TYR A 546 -2.05 -22.42 -10.23
CA TYR A 546 -2.79 -22.18 -9.00
C TYR A 546 -1.99 -22.70 -7.80
N ALA A 547 -1.68 -21.80 -6.85
CA ALA A 547 -0.94 -22.15 -5.64
C ALA A 547 -1.78 -23.01 -4.68
N LYS A 548 -3.10 -22.92 -4.75
CA LYS A 548 -4.06 -23.64 -3.90
C LYS A 548 -5.10 -24.38 -4.74
N GLY A 549 -5.40 -25.61 -4.37
CA GLY A 549 -6.41 -26.39 -5.08
C GLY A 549 -6.44 -27.88 -4.73
N LEU A 550 -7.27 -28.64 -5.44
CA LEU A 550 -7.41 -30.08 -5.25
C LEU A 550 -7.20 -30.80 -6.58
N GLY A 551 -6.17 -31.63 -6.68
CA GLY A 551 -5.90 -32.48 -7.83
C GLY A 551 -6.56 -33.84 -7.70
N VAL A 552 -7.40 -34.22 -8.66
CA VAL A 552 -8.17 -35.47 -8.63
C VAL A 552 -8.14 -36.16 -10.00
N HIS A 553 -8.39 -37.46 -9.99
CA HIS A 553 -8.65 -38.26 -11.18
C HIS A 553 -10.10 -38.75 -11.15
N ALA A 554 -10.88 -38.35 -12.17
CA ALA A 554 -12.28 -38.77 -12.28
C ALA A 554 -12.40 -40.30 -12.51
N ARG A 555 -13.38 -40.98 -11.93
CA ARG A 555 -14.42 -40.46 -11.02
C ARG A 555 -13.88 -40.29 -9.60
N SER A 556 -14.23 -39.16 -9.00
CA SER A 556 -13.79 -38.78 -7.67
C SER A 556 -14.92 -38.12 -6.91
N GLU A 557 -14.91 -38.25 -5.58
CA GLU A 557 -15.83 -37.56 -4.68
C GLU A 557 -15.05 -37.12 -3.44
N ILE A 558 -15.08 -35.83 -3.13
CA ILE A 558 -14.48 -35.26 -1.91
C ILE A 558 -15.60 -34.64 -1.06
N VAL A 559 -15.72 -35.09 0.18
CA VAL A 559 -16.77 -34.66 1.10
C VAL A 559 -16.15 -33.88 2.25
N TYR A 560 -16.66 -32.67 2.49
CA TYR A 560 -16.25 -31.83 3.62
C TYR A 560 -17.39 -31.66 4.62
N SER A 561 -17.05 -31.49 5.89
CA SER A 561 -17.99 -31.07 6.93
C SER A 561 -17.89 -29.57 7.13
N LEU A 562 -18.88 -28.82 6.62
CA LEU A 562 -18.87 -27.36 6.66
C LEU A 562 -19.50 -26.79 7.95
N ASN A 563 -20.18 -27.63 8.74
CA ASN A 563 -20.80 -27.29 10.03
C ASN A 563 -21.73 -26.05 10.01
N GLY A 564 -22.30 -25.70 8.85
CA GLY A 564 -23.13 -24.50 8.68
C GLY A 564 -22.37 -23.17 8.85
N LEU A 565 -21.04 -23.19 8.74
CA LEU A 565 -20.19 -22.01 8.91
C LEU A 565 -19.85 -21.31 7.58
N CYS A 566 -20.04 -22.00 6.46
CA CYS A 566 -19.71 -21.51 5.13
C CYS A 566 -21.00 -21.15 4.38
N THR A 567 -21.04 -19.98 3.76
CA THR A 567 -22.18 -19.50 2.97
C THR A 567 -21.95 -19.68 1.47
N ASP A 568 -20.70 -19.80 1.02
CA ASP A 568 -20.35 -19.80 -0.39
C ASP A 568 -19.24 -20.81 -0.67
N PHE A 569 -19.29 -21.44 -1.83
CA PHE A 569 -18.21 -22.23 -2.41
C PHE A 569 -17.74 -21.58 -3.71
N LEU A 570 -16.45 -21.28 -3.77
CA LEU A 570 -15.77 -20.69 -4.91
C LEU A 570 -14.66 -21.62 -5.41
N ALA A 571 -14.57 -21.82 -6.72
CA ALA A 571 -13.48 -22.56 -7.35
C ALA A 571 -13.29 -22.14 -8.82
N VAL A 572 -12.13 -22.42 -9.39
CA VAL A 572 -11.98 -22.52 -10.86
C VAL A 572 -11.83 -24.00 -11.19
N ILE A 573 -12.67 -24.51 -12.09
CA ILE A 573 -12.70 -25.91 -12.51
C ILE A 573 -12.16 -26.06 -13.93
N GLY A 574 -11.47 -27.17 -14.20
CA GLY A 574 -10.90 -27.45 -15.51
C GLY A 574 -10.13 -28.76 -15.54
N ILE A 575 -9.60 -29.11 -16.71
CA ILE A 575 -8.64 -30.21 -16.86
C ILE A 575 -7.24 -29.62 -16.75
N ASP A 576 -6.37 -30.28 -15.98
CA ASP A 576 -5.00 -29.83 -15.77
C ASP A 576 -4.18 -29.86 -17.07
N ASP A 577 -3.37 -28.83 -17.32
CA ASP A 577 -2.56 -28.69 -18.53
C ASP A 577 -1.58 -29.85 -18.70
N GLU A 578 -1.23 -30.57 -17.63
CA GLU A 578 -0.33 -31.72 -17.68
C GLU A 578 -0.81 -32.83 -18.62
N VAL A 579 -2.14 -32.97 -18.82
CA VAL A 579 -2.71 -33.97 -19.74
C VAL A 579 -2.90 -33.43 -21.16
N GLY A 580 -2.61 -32.16 -21.40
CA GLY A 580 -2.75 -31.47 -22.67
C GLY A 580 -4.18 -31.53 -23.21
N PRO A 581 -4.43 -31.86 -24.50
CA PRO A 581 -5.77 -31.88 -25.07
C PRO A 581 -6.63 -33.09 -24.65
N ASN A 582 -6.10 -33.97 -23.79
CA ASN A 582 -6.77 -35.22 -23.41
C ASN A 582 -7.69 -35.01 -22.21
N GLY A 583 -8.57 -36.00 -21.99
CA GLY A 583 -9.48 -36.01 -20.85
C GLY A 583 -10.81 -35.32 -21.13
N SER A 584 -11.84 -35.78 -20.42
CA SER A 584 -13.15 -35.14 -20.42
C SER A 584 -13.85 -35.41 -19.09
N VAL A 585 -14.31 -34.35 -18.43
CA VAL A 585 -14.89 -34.41 -17.10
C VAL A 585 -16.11 -33.48 -16.98
N THR A 586 -16.95 -33.75 -15.99
CA THR A 586 -17.99 -32.83 -15.52
C THR A 586 -17.83 -32.68 -14.01
N PHE A 587 -18.05 -31.48 -13.50
CA PHE A 587 -17.98 -31.16 -12.09
C PHE A 587 -19.38 -30.99 -11.52
N GLU A 588 -19.58 -31.45 -10.28
CA GLU A 588 -20.83 -31.25 -9.55
C GLU A 588 -20.51 -30.76 -8.14
N VAL A 589 -21.35 -29.88 -7.61
CA VAL A 589 -21.33 -29.45 -6.21
C VAL A 589 -22.64 -29.84 -5.56
N TRP A 590 -22.55 -30.51 -4.42
CA TRP A 590 -23.68 -31.02 -3.66
C TRP A 590 -23.68 -30.41 -2.25
N GLY A 591 -24.84 -29.90 -1.83
CA GLY A 591 -25.12 -29.50 -0.45
C GLY A 591 -26.01 -30.52 0.21
N ASP A 592 -25.50 -31.19 1.25
CA ASP A 592 -26.12 -32.35 1.89
C ASP A 592 -26.52 -33.46 0.89
N THR A 593 -27.78 -33.45 0.43
CA THR A 593 -28.33 -34.42 -0.52
C THR A 593 -28.89 -33.78 -1.79
N VAL A 594 -28.70 -32.47 -1.94
CA VAL A 594 -29.19 -31.67 -3.06
C VAL A 594 -28.03 -31.25 -3.93
N ARG A 595 -28.12 -31.51 -5.24
CA ARG A 595 -27.15 -30.99 -6.21
C ARG A 595 -27.39 -29.51 -6.43
N LEU A 596 -26.42 -28.69 -6.07
CA LEU A 596 -26.49 -27.24 -6.16
C LEU A 596 -25.92 -26.72 -7.47
N TYR A 597 -24.95 -27.43 -8.05
CA TYR A 597 -24.32 -27.07 -9.32
C TYR A 597 -23.89 -28.30 -10.11
N GLN A 598 -23.92 -28.19 -11.43
CA GLN A 598 -23.38 -29.14 -12.40
C GLN A 598 -22.81 -28.37 -13.59
N SER A 599 -21.56 -28.62 -13.94
CA SER A 599 -20.90 -27.99 -15.09
C SER A 599 -21.34 -28.61 -16.42
N GLY A 600 -21.00 -27.92 -17.52
CA GLY A 600 -20.90 -28.56 -18.83
C GLY A 600 -19.75 -29.57 -18.90
N ILE A 601 -19.56 -30.20 -20.06
CA ILE A 601 -18.40 -31.07 -20.30
C ILE A 601 -17.16 -30.20 -20.48
N HIS A 602 -16.17 -30.43 -19.63
CA HIS A 602 -14.83 -29.88 -19.74
C HIS A 602 -13.91 -30.87 -20.46
N THR A 603 -13.03 -30.34 -21.30
CA THR A 603 -12.02 -31.07 -22.09
C THR A 603 -10.67 -30.40 -21.90
N GLY A 604 -9.57 -31.05 -22.28
CA GLY A 604 -8.22 -30.47 -22.17
C GLY A 604 -7.99 -29.19 -22.99
N THR A 605 -8.96 -28.79 -23.81
CA THR A 605 -8.95 -27.52 -24.57
C THR A 605 -10.07 -26.56 -24.14
N SER A 606 -10.86 -26.92 -23.13
CA SER A 606 -11.91 -26.05 -22.60
C SER A 606 -11.27 -24.90 -21.83
N VAL A 607 -11.85 -23.71 -21.95
CA VAL A 607 -11.50 -22.58 -21.08
C VAL A 607 -11.91 -22.95 -19.64
N PRO A 608 -11.04 -22.75 -18.63
CA PRO A 608 -11.38 -23.00 -17.23
C PRO A 608 -12.61 -22.20 -16.80
N GLU A 609 -13.47 -22.80 -16.00
CA GLU A 609 -14.75 -22.20 -15.59
C GLU A 609 -14.68 -21.76 -14.13
N PRO A 610 -14.87 -20.46 -13.82
CA PRO A 610 -15.09 -20.02 -12.45
C PRO A 610 -16.47 -20.44 -11.97
N VAL A 611 -16.52 -21.01 -10.78
CA VAL A 611 -17.71 -21.56 -10.12
C VAL A 611 -17.94 -20.82 -8.81
N SER A 612 -19.16 -20.35 -8.61
CA SER A 612 -19.66 -19.75 -7.38
C SER A 612 -21.00 -20.40 -7.02
N VAL A 613 -21.07 -21.05 -5.86
CA VAL A 613 -22.24 -21.78 -5.40
C VAL A 613 -22.64 -21.31 -4.01
N ASP A 614 -23.90 -20.90 -3.88
CA ASP A 614 -24.51 -20.58 -2.58
C ASP A 614 -24.71 -21.86 -1.77
N LEU A 615 -24.14 -21.88 -0.57
CA LEU A 615 -24.23 -22.96 0.42
C LEU A 615 -25.09 -22.57 1.63
N ALA A 616 -25.73 -21.40 1.63
CA ALA A 616 -26.54 -20.94 2.74
C ALA A 616 -27.75 -21.86 2.99
N GLY A 617 -27.74 -22.55 4.12
CA GLY A 617 -28.74 -23.53 4.55
C GLY A 617 -28.17 -24.50 5.56
#